data_AF-A0A7S3WVX4-F1
#
_entry.id   AF-A0A7S3WVX4-F1
#
_cell.length_a   1.000
_cell.length_b   1.000
_cell.length_c   1.000
_cell.angle_alpha   90.00
_cell.angle_beta   90.00
_cell.angle_gamma   90.00
#
_symmetry.space_group_name_H-M   'P 1'
#
loop_
_entity.id
_entity.type
_entity.pdbx_description
1 polymer ?
#
loop_
_entity_poly.entity_id
_entity_poly.type
_entity_poly.pdbx_seq_one_letter_code
_entity_poly.pdbx_strand_id
1 'polypeptide(L)'
;MTRRRYEAGAKLGRHLDEHHEETKGTKGWLRPSRRSVTWLVYLNEQWEAAEGGALRTFPRPQPSSQAVGSDAGNLQVGWLDASRPVFLETREGGLSTLYCRAGGGGGGGRREALSAAAFEVPRQPVDFGAFLAAEYGSRFEQISTSRLDPRFATGTPAEFTEFGELHHVDVLPAAGTLVLFDSVSLPHLVREVTSTRPRVAATGWFHEDSLAVPLFPAGL
;
A
#
# COMPACT_ATOMS: atom_id res chain seq x y z
N MET A 1 8.76 -15.93 2.11
CA MET A 1 7.72 -16.67 1.34
C MET A 1 6.87 -17.48 2.31
N THR A 2 5.57 -17.59 2.04
CA THR A 2 4.63 -18.42 2.80
C THR A 2 3.69 -19.14 1.84
N ARG A 3 3.31 -20.38 2.16
CA ARG A 3 2.23 -21.09 1.46
C ARG A 3 0.91 -20.69 2.10
N ARG A 4 -0.02 -20.15 1.33
CA ARG A 4 -1.37 -19.80 1.75
C ARG A 4 -2.36 -20.83 1.22
N ARG A 5 -3.28 -21.24 2.08
CA ARG A 5 -4.36 -22.17 1.78
C ARG A 5 -5.66 -21.58 2.33
N TYR A 6 -6.65 -21.44 1.45
CA TYR A 6 -7.98 -20.90 1.76
C TYR A 6 -8.99 -22.02 1.53
N GLU A 7 -9.68 -22.44 2.59
CA GLU A 7 -10.77 -23.42 2.54
C GLU A 7 -12.09 -22.75 2.13
N ALA A 8 -13.14 -23.53 1.93
CA ALA A 8 -14.49 -23.03 1.66
C ALA A 8 -14.92 -21.95 2.68
N GLY A 9 -15.49 -20.85 2.20
CA GLY A 9 -15.89 -19.68 2.98
C GLY A 9 -14.75 -18.73 3.36
N ALA A 10 -13.49 -19.11 3.16
CA ALA A 10 -12.36 -18.23 3.46
C ALA A 10 -12.27 -17.07 2.45
N LYS A 11 -11.95 -15.89 2.96
CA LYS A 11 -11.75 -14.65 2.20
C LYS A 11 -10.75 -13.74 2.91
N LEU A 12 -10.24 -12.75 2.19
CA LEU A 12 -9.40 -11.70 2.74
C LEU A 12 -9.94 -10.35 2.28
N GLY A 13 -10.22 -9.46 3.24
CA GLY A 13 -10.74 -8.13 2.96
C GLY A 13 -9.79 -7.27 2.12
N ARG A 14 -10.30 -6.14 1.62
CA ARG A 14 -9.52 -5.17 0.85
C ARG A 14 -8.39 -4.60 1.72
N HIS A 15 -7.17 -4.67 1.22
CA HIS A 15 -5.97 -4.17 1.89
C HIS A 15 -4.90 -3.79 0.88
N LEU A 16 -3.83 -3.21 1.39
CA LEU A 16 -2.53 -3.08 0.75
C LEU A 16 -1.54 -3.96 1.50
N ASP A 17 -0.48 -4.38 0.81
CA ASP A 17 0.51 -5.28 1.38
C ASP A 17 1.64 -4.55 2.09
N GLU A 18 1.82 -3.26 1.82
CA GLU A 18 2.62 -2.39 2.66
C GLU A 18 1.86 -2.09 3.94
N HIS A 19 2.41 -2.56 5.05
CA HIS A 19 2.11 -1.98 6.34
C HIS A 19 3.17 -0.91 6.55
N HIS A 20 2.76 0.34 6.79
CA HIS A 20 3.66 1.45 7.15
C HIS A 20 4.37 1.15 8.50
N GLU A 21 5.24 0.15 8.55
CA GLU A 21 5.87 -0.36 9.78
C GLU A 21 6.78 0.71 10.40
N GLU A 22 7.31 1.64 9.59
CA GLU A 22 8.04 2.84 10.03
C GLU A 22 7.18 3.80 10.87
N THR A 23 5.86 3.75 10.76
CA THR A 23 4.94 4.51 11.63
C THR A 23 4.62 3.80 12.96
N LYS A 24 5.21 2.62 13.23
CA LYS A 24 5.05 1.86 14.49
C LYS A 24 6.04 2.23 15.60
N GLY A 25 6.76 3.35 15.46
CA GLY A 25 7.65 3.89 16.50
C GLY A 25 8.87 3.00 16.78
N THR A 26 9.31 2.92 18.04
CA THR A 26 10.54 2.20 18.47
C THR A 26 10.55 0.68 18.22
N LYS A 27 9.46 0.11 17.68
CA LYS A 27 9.37 -1.29 17.24
C LYS A 27 9.39 -1.43 15.70
N GLY A 28 9.42 -0.33 14.96
CA GLY A 28 9.52 -0.30 13.51
C GLY A 28 10.92 -0.73 13.07
N TRP A 29 11.03 -2.02 12.72
CA TRP A 29 12.18 -2.72 12.14
C TRP A 29 13.54 -2.71 12.88
N LEU A 30 14.13 -3.91 12.96
CA LEU A 30 15.57 -4.14 13.20
C LEU A 30 16.44 -3.84 11.95
N ARG A 31 15.82 -3.66 10.76
CA ARG A 31 16.47 -3.34 9.46
C ARG A 31 15.53 -2.51 8.57
N PRO A 32 15.92 -1.35 8.04
CA PRO A 32 15.03 -0.48 7.27
C PRO A 32 14.77 -1.07 5.87
N SER A 33 13.75 -1.92 5.75
CA SER A 33 13.30 -2.45 4.47
C SER A 33 11.78 -2.39 4.38
N ARG A 34 11.27 -2.12 3.19
CA ARG A 34 9.82 -2.10 2.90
C ARG A 34 9.46 -3.16 1.87
N ARG A 35 8.17 -3.53 1.78
CA ARG A 35 7.70 -4.47 0.77
C ARG A 35 7.52 -3.73 -0.55
N SER A 36 8.43 -3.92 -1.49
CA SER A 36 8.35 -3.27 -2.80
C SER A 36 7.33 -3.96 -3.69
N VAL A 37 7.50 -5.25 -3.94
CA VAL A 37 6.66 -6.03 -4.86
C VAL A 37 6.08 -7.24 -4.17
N THR A 38 4.76 -7.36 -4.19
CA THR A 38 4.05 -8.59 -3.85
C THR A 38 4.09 -9.54 -5.03
N TRP A 39 4.31 -10.82 -4.74
CA TRP A 39 4.13 -11.88 -5.73
C TRP A 39 3.29 -13.04 -5.17
N LEU A 40 2.53 -13.68 -6.07
CA LEU A 40 1.79 -14.90 -5.81
C LEU A 40 1.92 -15.87 -6.99
N VAL A 41 2.15 -17.15 -6.70
CA VAL A 41 2.06 -18.24 -7.69
C VAL A 41 0.94 -19.17 -7.27
N TYR A 42 -0.02 -19.36 -8.17
CA TYR A 42 -1.15 -20.25 -7.96
C TYR A 42 -0.83 -21.70 -8.31
N LEU A 43 -1.42 -22.61 -7.54
CA LEU A 43 -1.14 -24.06 -7.63
C LEU A 43 -2.41 -24.89 -7.89
N ASN A 44 -3.53 -24.28 -8.29
CA ASN A 44 -4.81 -24.98 -8.40
C ASN A 44 -5.09 -25.38 -9.86
N GLU A 45 -5.05 -26.66 -10.15
CA GLU A 45 -5.34 -27.19 -11.47
C GLU A 45 -6.83 -27.08 -11.80
N GLN A 46 -7.11 -26.64 -13.04
CA GLN A 46 -8.46 -26.55 -13.60
C GLN A 46 -9.42 -25.80 -12.67
N TRP A 47 -8.97 -24.66 -12.12
CA TRP A 47 -9.81 -23.83 -11.25
C TRP A 47 -10.80 -23.02 -12.08
N GLU A 48 -12.08 -23.10 -11.73
CA GLU A 48 -13.15 -22.42 -12.47
C GLU A 48 -13.60 -21.13 -11.78
N ALA A 49 -14.20 -20.21 -12.52
CA ALA A 49 -14.70 -18.96 -11.96
C ALA A 49 -15.78 -19.17 -10.88
N ALA A 50 -16.60 -20.22 -11.01
CA ALA A 50 -17.65 -20.57 -10.05
C ALA A 50 -17.10 -21.07 -8.69
N GLU A 51 -15.83 -21.48 -8.64
CA GLU A 51 -15.13 -21.93 -7.43
C GLU A 51 -14.68 -20.78 -6.51
N GLY A 52 -14.85 -19.53 -6.95
CA GLY A 52 -14.54 -18.35 -6.16
C GLY A 52 -13.04 -18.16 -5.95
N GLY A 53 -12.67 -17.47 -4.86
CA GLY A 53 -11.25 -17.34 -4.47
C GLY A 53 -10.39 -16.45 -5.37
N ALA A 54 -10.98 -15.72 -6.34
CA ALA A 54 -10.23 -14.82 -7.21
C ALA A 54 -9.52 -13.73 -6.39
N LEU A 55 -8.29 -13.39 -6.80
CA LEU A 55 -7.66 -12.15 -6.35
C LEU A 55 -8.31 -11.01 -7.12
N ARG A 56 -9.04 -10.15 -6.41
CA ARG A 56 -9.61 -8.93 -6.98
C ARG A 56 -8.69 -7.77 -6.68
N THR A 57 -8.22 -7.10 -7.72
CA THR A 57 -7.41 -5.89 -7.60
C THR A 57 -8.21 -4.66 -8.02
N PHE A 58 -7.87 -3.52 -7.44
CA PHE A 58 -8.52 -2.23 -7.70
C PHE A 58 -7.48 -1.27 -8.28
N PRO A 59 -7.08 -1.44 -9.55
CA PRO A 59 -6.15 -0.53 -10.18
C PRO A 59 -6.76 0.87 -10.28
N ARG A 60 -5.88 1.87 -10.34
CA ARG A 60 -6.30 3.26 -10.61
C ARG A 60 -6.89 3.32 -12.04
N PRO A 61 -8.00 4.06 -12.26
CA PRO A 61 -8.58 4.23 -13.60
C PRO A 61 -7.60 4.88 -14.59
N GLN A 62 -6.72 5.74 -14.09
CA GLN A 62 -5.66 6.38 -14.85
C GLN A 62 -4.29 5.95 -14.32
N PRO A 63 -3.33 5.61 -15.19
CA PRO A 63 -1.96 5.36 -14.77
C PRO A 63 -1.37 6.56 -14.03
N SER A 64 -0.46 6.26 -13.11
CA SER A 64 0.37 7.29 -12.48
C SER A 64 1.16 8.06 -13.56
N SER A 65 1.28 9.36 -13.37
CA SER A 65 2.15 10.21 -14.20
C SER A 65 3.65 9.97 -13.92
N GLN A 66 3.98 9.24 -12.85
CA GLN A 66 5.32 9.04 -12.31
C GLN A 66 5.51 7.62 -11.75
N ALA A 67 6.74 7.27 -11.38
CA ALA A 67 7.02 6.03 -10.66
C ALA A 67 6.27 5.99 -9.32
N VAL A 68 5.73 4.81 -8.97
CA VAL A 68 4.92 4.56 -7.77
C VAL A 68 5.70 3.69 -6.78
N GLY A 69 5.19 3.55 -5.56
CA GLY A 69 5.75 2.71 -4.51
C GLY A 69 6.78 3.46 -3.66
N SER A 70 7.86 3.92 -4.27
CA SER A 70 8.89 4.72 -3.59
C SER A 70 9.59 5.73 -4.50
N ASP A 71 10.24 6.70 -3.85
CA ASP A 71 11.13 7.65 -4.49
C ASP A 71 12.43 7.79 -3.70
N ALA A 72 13.54 7.28 -4.23
CA ALA A 72 14.85 7.28 -3.55
C ALA A 72 14.79 6.77 -2.10
N GLY A 73 14.07 5.65 -1.88
CA GLY A 73 13.88 5.04 -0.57
C GLY A 73 12.82 5.71 0.32
N ASN A 74 12.18 6.80 -0.15
CA ASN A 74 11.05 7.43 0.53
C ASN A 74 9.74 6.74 0.17
N LEU A 75 8.88 6.56 1.17
CA LEU A 75 7.65 5.79 1.02
C LEU A 75 6.53 6.63 0.41
N GLN A 76 5.77 6.03 -0.52
CA GLN A 76 4.54 6.63 -1.01
C GLN A 76 3.43 6.49 0.04
N VAL A 77 2.87 7.62 0.49
CA VAL A 77 1.83 7.69 1.54
C VAL A 77 0.48 8.17 1.01
N GLY A 78 0.43 8.61 -0.25
CA GLY A 78 -0.79 9.17 -0.83
C GLY A 78 -0.71 9.42 -2.33
N TRP A 79 -1.76 10.08 -2.80
CA TRP A 79 -1.92 10.59 -4.15
C TRP A 79 -2.35 12.05 -4.11
N LEU A 80 -1.88 12.81 -5.10
CA LEU A 80 -2.31 14.17 -5.38
C LEU A 80 -2.91 14.19 -6.79
N ASP A 81 -4.05 14.85 -6.96
CA ASP A 81 -4.79 14.93 -8.23
C ASP A 81 -5.05 13.56 -8.88
N ALA A 82 -5.26 12.56 -8.03
CA ALA A 82 -5.46 11.17 -8.38
C ALA A 82 -4.35 10.45 -9.19
N SER A 83 -3.28 11.14 -9.61
CA SER A 83 -2.29 10.61 -10.57
C SER A 83 -0.84 10.91 -10.21
N ARG A 84 -0.59 11.74 -9.19
CA ARG A 84 0.75 12.08 -8.71
C ARG A 84 1.01 11.41 -7.37
N PRO A 85 1.98 10.50 -7.27
CA PRO A 85 2.40 9.91 -6.01
C PRO A 85 2.86 10.97 -5.02
N VAL A 86 2.44 10.84 -3.75
CA VAL A 86 2.91 11.66 -2.64
C VAL A 86 3.79 10.80 -1.73
N PHE A 87 5.00 11.29 -1.48
CA PHE A 87 6.02 10.59 -0.72
C PHE A 87 6.31 11.29 0.61
N LEU A 88 6.64 10.50 1.62
CA LEU A 88 7.11 10.93 2.93
C LEU A 88 8.64 10.92 2.96
N GLU A 89 9.25 12.11 3.04
CA GLU A 89 10.70 12.27 3.24
C GLU A 89 10.98 12.54 4.72
N THR A 90 11.85 11.73 5.33
CA THR A 90 12.45 12.01 6.64
C THR A 90 13.78 12.71 6.44
N ARG A 91 13.95 13.86 7.08
CA ARG A 91 15.17 14.69 7.01
C ARG A 91 16.07 14.48 8.22
N GLU A 92 17.30 14.99 8.12
CA GLU A 92 18.20 15.10 9.29
C GLU A 92 17.50 15.88 10.41
N GLY A 93 17.60 15.36 11.64
CA GLY A 93 16.86 15.87 12.80
C GLY A 93 15.51 15.20 13.05
N GLY A 94 15.10 14.22 12.22
CA GLY A 94 13.92 13.37 12.44
C GLY A 94 12.58 14.04 12.10
N LEU A 95 12.61 15.26 11.58
CA LEU A 95 11.46 15.91 10.98
C LEU A 95 11.19 15.37 9.57
N SER A 96 9.92 15.36 9.17
CA SER A 96 9.45 14.84 7.90
C SER A 96 8.74 15.90 7.08
N THR A 97 8.68 15.68 5.76
CA THR A 97 7.92 16.50 4.82
C THR A 97 7.22 15.62 3.78
N LEU A 98 6.08 16.08 3.28
CA LEU A 98 5.39 15.47 2.14
C LEU A 98 5.80 16.18 0.86
N TYR A 99 6.02 15.41 -0.20
CA TYR A 99 6.36 15.96 -1.52
C TYR A 99 5.80 15.08 -2.64
N CYS A 100 5.71 15.64 -3.85
CA CYS A 100 5.57 14.89 -5.10
C CYS A 100 6.69 15.28 -6.06
N ARG A 101 6.85 14.58 -7.20
CA ARG A 101 7.73 15.09 -8.27
C ARG A 101 6.93 16.00 -9.20
N ALA A 102 7.59 17.01 -9.76
CA ALA A 102 7.09 17.91 -10.77
C ALA A 102 7.96 17.78 -12.04
N GLY A 103 7.32 17.47 -13.17
CA GLY A 103 7.95 17.30 -14.49
C GLY A 103 8.76 16.00 -14.64
N GLY A 104 8.72 15.40 -15.84
CA GLY A 104 9.52 14.22 -16.22
C GLY A 104 8.86 12.86 -15.89
N GLY A 105 8.64 12.04 -16.91
CA GLY A 105 8.33 10.61 -16.72
C GLY A 105 9.59 9.86 -16.31
N GLY A 106 9.52 9.13 -15.19
CA GLY A 106 10.61 8.30 -14.68
C GLY A 106 11.64 9.04 -13.81
N GLY A 107 11.43 9.03 -12.49
CA GLY A 107 12.41 9.25 -11.41
C GLY A 107 13.17 10.60 -11.31
N GLY A 108 13.30 11.36 -12.40
CA GLY A 108 14.19 12.53 -12.49
C GLY A 108 13.54 13.89 -12.25
N GLY A 109 12.27 13.93 -11.87
CA GLY A 109 11.52 15.18 -11.68
C GLY A 109 12.02 16.02 -10.50
N ARG A 110 11.74 17.34 -10.53
CA ARG A 110 12.04 18.22 -9.38
C ARG A 110 11.10 17.87 -8.23
N ARG A 111 11.58 17.83 -6.99
CA ARG A 111 10.69 17.67 -5.82
C ARG A 111 9.88 18.95 -5.58
N GLU A 112 8.57 18.79 -5.43
CA GLU A 112 7.61 19.83 -5.07
C GLU A 112 7.12 19.53 -3.65
N ALA A 113 7.47 20.39 -2.69
CA ALA A 113 7.05 20.25 -1.31
C ALA A 113 5.57 20.56 -1.17
N LEU A 114 4.84 19.69 -0.47
CA LEU A 114 3.39 19.77 -0.27
C LEU A 114 3.02 20.13 1.18
N SER A 115 3.92 19.90 2.13
CA SER A 115 3.67 20.21 3.55
C SER A 115 3.75 21.70 3.83
N ALA A 116 2.90 22.18 4.74
CA ALA A 116 2.93 23.56 5.21
C ALA A 116 4.21 23.88 6.01
N ALA A 117 4.70 22.89 6.77
CA ALA A 117 5.94 22.93 7.52
C ALA A 117 6.50 21.50 7.69
N ALA A 118 7.75 21.37 8.13
CA ALA A 118 8.28 20.08 8.55
C ALA A 118 7.61 19.62 9.85
N PHE A 119 7.40 18.31 10.02
CA PHE A 119 6.63 17.75 11.13
C PHE A 119 7.23 16.44 11.66
N GLU A 120 7.01 16.14 12.94
CA GLU A 120 7.27 14.80 13.46
C GLU A 120 6.12 13.86 13.08
N VAL A 121 6.43 12.67 12.58
CA VAL A 121 5.40 11.68 12.23
C VAL A 121 4.76 11.16 13.51
N PRO A 122 3.45 11.37 13.73
CA PRO A 122 2.79 10.91 14.94
C PRO A 122 2.68 9.38 14.96
N ARG A 123 2.37 8.81 16.12
CA ARG A 123 2.02 7.37 16.21
C ARG A 123 0.72 7.11 15.45
N GLN A 124 0.60 5.92 14.85
CA GLN A 124 -0.64 5.52 14.19
C GLN A 124 -1.88 5.65 15.11
N PRO A 125 -3.05 5.99 14.55
CA PRO A 125 -3.30 6.30 13.14
C PRO A 125 -2.77 7.68 12.74
N VAL A 126 -2.15 7.78 11.56
CA VAL A 126 -1.62 9.05 11.02
C VAL A 126 -2.58 9.59 9.97
N ASP A 127 -2.93 10.87 10.08
CA ASP A 127 -3.62 11.64 9.04
C ASP A 127 -2.60 12.60 8.38
N PHE A 128 -2.06 12.20 7.23
CA PHE A 128 -1.10 12.99 6.48
C PHE A 128 -1.73 14.25 5.87
N GLY A 129 -3.06 14.27 5.70
CA GLY A 129 -3.78 15.43 5.19
C GLY A 129 -3.62 16.64 6.11
N ALA A 130 -3.48 16.43 7.41
CA ALA A 130 -3.29 17.48 8.41
C ALA A 130 -1.97 18.26 8.26
N PHE A 131 -0.97 17.70 7.57
CA PHE A 131 0.34 18.34 7.41
C PHE A 131 0.51 19.06 6.06
N LEU A 132 -0.47 18.97 5.17
CA LEU A 132 -0.43 19.60 3.85
C LEU A 132 -0.67 21.11 3.94
N ALA A 133 -0.05 21.85 3.01
CA ALA A 133 -0.48 23.22 2.75
C ALA A 133 -1.94 23.22 2.25
N ALA A 134 -2.70 24.26 2.64
CA ALA A 134 -4.14 24.31 2.45
C ALA A 134 -4.59 24.12 0.98
N GLU A 135 -3.76 24.54 0.03
CA GLU A 135 -3.98 24.41 -1.42
C GLU A 135 -3.97 22.96 -1.94
N TYR A 136 -3.42 22.00 -1.18
CA TYR A 136 -3.35 20.59 -1.56
C TYR A 136 -4.38 19.71 -0.85
N GLY A 137 -4.94 20.16 0.28
CA GLY A 137 -5.75 19.31 1.17
C GLY A 137 -6.94 18.64 0.47
N SER A 138 -7.68 19.37 -0.37
CA SER A 138 -8.83 18.83 -1.12
C SER A 138 -8.45 17.93 -2.30
N ARG A 139 -7.19 17.92 -2.70
CA ARG A 139 -6.66 17.18 -3.86
C ARG A 139 -5.89 15.93 -3.44
N PHE A 140 -5.66 15.78 -2.13
CA PHE A 140 -4.89 14.70 -1.54
C PHE A 140 -5.78 13.54 -1.13
N GLU A 141 -5.27 12.34 -1.38
CA GLU A 141 -5.90 11.09 -1.01
C GLU A 141 -4.85 10.21 -0.34
N GLN A 142 -5.04 9.89 0.93
CA GLN A 142 -4.10 9.08 1.68
C GLN A 142 -4.23 7.60 1.31
N ILE A 143 -3.09 6.95 1.06
CA ILE A 143 -3.00 5.50 0.96
C ILE A 143 -3.08 4.94 2.38
N SER A 144 -4.30 4.66 2.85
CA SER A 144 -4.51 4.32 4.26
C SER A 144 -4.13 2.88 4.60
N THR A 145 -3.36 2.74 5.69
CA THR A 145 -3.14 1.48 6.43
C THR A 145 -3.94 1.35 7.74
N SER A 146 -4.80 2.31 8.09
CA SER A 146 -5.49 2.34 9.41
C SER A 146 -7.01 2.44 9.31
N ARG A 147 -7.56 3.26 8.40
CA ARG A 147 -9.01 3.34 8.15
C ARG A 147 -9.58 2.08 7.48
N LEU A 148 -8.71 1.28 6.86
CA LEU A 148 -9.06 0.11 6.05
C LEU A 148 -8.72 -1.22 6.74
N ASP A 149 -7.98 -1.18 7.85
CA ASP A 149 -7.61 -2.38 8.60
C ASP A 149 -8.71 -2.68 9.63
N PRO A 150 -9.47 -3.79 9.48
CA PRO A 150 -10.56 -4.14 10.39
C PRO A 150 -10.10 -4.39 11.83
N ARG A 151 -8.79 -4.48 12.10
CA ARG A 151 -8.24 -4.60 13.46
C ARG A 151 -8.15 -3.26 14.20
N PHE A 152 -8.18 -2.13 13.48
CA PHE A 152 -8.01 -0.78 14.05
C PHE A 152 -9.23 0.13 13.85
N ALA A 153 -10.22 -0.29 13.06
CA ALA A 153 -11.49 0.40 12.91
C ALA A 153 -12.35 0.22 14.18
N THR A 154 -12.22 1.12 15.16
CA THR A 154 -13.23 1.24 16.23
C THR A 154 -14.40 2.06 15.71
N GLY A 155 -15.46 1.39 15.27
CA GLY A 155 -16.70 2.01 14.78
C GLY A 155 -17.29 1.28 13.57
N THR A 156 -18.50 1.67 13.17
CA THR A 156 -19.13 1.21 11.92
C THR A 156 -18.11 1.38 10.79
N PRO A 157 -17.80 0.34 10.00
CA PRO A 157 -16.89 0.48 8.87
C PRO A 157 -17.39 1.65 8.04
N ALA A 158 -16.54 2.64 7.79
CA ALA A 158 -16.85 3.62 6.77
C ALA A 158 -17.12 2.82 5.50
N GLU A 159 -18.35 2.88 4.98
CA GLU A 159 -18.69 2.24 3.72
C GLU A 159 -17.65 2.70 2.70
N PHE A 160 -16.99 1.74 2.04
CA PHE A 160 -16.01 2.01 1.01
C PHE A 160 -16.67 2.80 -0.11
N THR A 161 -16.57 4.12 -0.05
CA THR A 161 -16.84 5.03 -1.17
C THR A 161 -15.54 5.35 -1.91
N GLU A 162 -14.50 4.52 -1.75
CA GLU A 162 -13.22 4.69 -2.43
C GLU A 162 -13.17 3.89 -3.72
N PHE A 163 -13.48 4.62 -4.79
CA PHE A 163 -13.57 4.20 -6.19
C PHE A 163 -14.70 3.20 -6.41
N GLY A 164 -15.75 3.62 -7.12
CA GLY A 164 -16.88 2.75 -7.41
C GLY A 164 -16.40 1.38 -7.93
N GLU A 165 -17.10 0.31 -7.58
CA GLU A 165 -16.80 -1.09 -7.93
C GLU A 165 -16.53 -1.37 -9.44
N LEU A 166 -16.68 -0.35 -10.28
CA LEU A 166 -16.67 -0.35 -11.74
C LEU A 166 -15.29 -0.61 -12.37
N HIS A 167 -14.16 -0.39 -11.68
CA HIS A 167 -12.83 -0.69 -12.22
C HIS A 167 -12.06 -1.65 -11.31
N HIS A 168 -12.19 -2.95 -11.59
CA HIS A 168 -11.46 -4.01 -10.92
C HIS A 168 -10.96 -5.06 -11.92
N VAL A 169 -9.96 -5.82 -11.52
CA VAL A 169 -9.47 -6.98 -12.27
C VAL A 169 -9.50 -8.20 -11.36
N ASP A 170 -10.19 -9.26 -11.79
CA ASP A 170 -10.20 -10.55 -11.12
C ASP A 170 -9.17 -11.47 -11.77
N VAL A 171 -8.24 -12.00 -10.97
CA VAL A 171 -7.29 -13.03 -11.39
C VAL A 171 -7.71 -14.36 -10.76
N LEU A 172 -8.10 -15.31 -11.61
CA LEU A 172 -8.43 -16.66 -11.15
C LEU A 172 -7.18 -17.38 -10.63
N PRO A 173 -7.31 -18.20 -9.56
CA PRO A 173 -6.17 -18.85 -8.93
C PRO A 173 -5.72 -20.11 -9.69
N ALA A 174 -5.58 -20.04 -11.02
CA ALA A 174 -5.23 -21.17 -11.87
C ALA A 174 -3.73 -21.50 -11.80
N ALA A 175 -3.39 -22.79 -11.74
CA ALA A 175 -2.02 -23.29 -11.69
C ALA A 175 -1.13 -22.71 -12.79
N GLY A 176 0.10 -22.35 -12.45
CA GLY A 176 1.06 -21.73 -13.38
C GLY A 176 0.89 -20.22 -13.55
N THR A 177 -0.14 -19.62 -12.94
CA THR A 177 -0.32 -18.17 -12.94
C THR A 177 0.57 -17.53 -11.88
N LEU A 178 1.51 -16.67 -12.32
CA LEU A 178 2.31 -15.79 -11.48
C LEU A 178 1.71 -14.37 -11.55
N VAL A 179 1.41 -13.80 -10.39
CA VAL A 179 0.92 -12.42 -10.24
C VAL A 179 2.01 -11.61 -9.54
N LEU A 180 2.31 -10.42 -10.06
CA LEU A 180 3.16 -9.43 -9.41
C LEU A 180 2.46 -8.07 -9.40
N PHE A 181 2.61 -7.32 -8.31
CA PHE A 181 2.17 -5.94 -8.23
C PHE A 181 2.94 -5.17 -7.15
N ASP A 182 2.95 -3.84 -7.26
CA ASP A 182 3.54 -2.97 -6.24
C ASP A 182 2.71 -3.01 -4.95
N SER A 183 3.37 -3.26 -3.83
CA SER A 183 2.70 -3.58 -2.55
C SER A 183 1.99 -2.37 -1.93
N VAL A 184 2.32 -1.14 -2.35
CA VAL A 184 1.82 0.12 -1.79
C VAL A 184 0.67 0.68 -2.61
N SER A 185 0.70 0.53 -3.93
CA SER A 185 -0.18 1.24 -4.85
C SER A 185 -1.39 0.44 -5.32
N LEU A 186 -1.42 -0.88 -5.14
CA LEU A 186 -2.50 -1.73 -5.64
C LEU A 186 -3.35 -2.36 -4.52
N PRO A 187 -4.48 -1.71 -4.13
CA PRO A 187 -5.43 -2.32 -3.22
C PRO A 187 -5.98 -3.61 -3.83
N HIS A 188 -6.13 -4.63 -3.00
CA HIS A 188 -6.61 -5.93 -3.43
C HIS A 188 -7.31 -6.70 -2.31
N LEU A 189 -8.10 -7.69 -2.70
CA LEU A 189 -8.79 -8.61 -1.79
C LEU A 189 -8.79 -10.03 -2.36
N VAL A 190 -9.05 -11.02 -1.52
CA VAL A 190 -9.34 -12.40 -1.97
C VAL A 190 -10.83 -12.64 -1.81
N ARG A 191 -11.51 -12.89 -2.93
CA ARG A 191 -12.93 -13.23 -2.94
C ARG A 191 -13.16 -14.53 -2.17
N GLU A 192 -14.37 -14.71 -1.68
CA GLU A 192 -14.75 -15.92 -0.96
C GLU A 192 -14.54 -17.17 -1.83
N VAL A 193 -13.90 -18.18 -1.25
CA VAL A 193 -13.78 -19.51 -1.88
C VAL A 193 -15.11 -20.23 -1.70
N THR A 194 -15.77 -20.56 -2.79
CA THR A 194 -17.06 -21.28 -2.79
C THR A 194 -16.89 -22.77 -3.08
N SER A 195 -15.72 -23.17 -3.59
CA SER A 195 -15.38 -24.57 -3.85
C SER A 195 -15.17 -25.36 -2.55
N THR A 196 -15.41 -26.68 -2.66
CA THR A 196 -15.03 -27.66 -1.63
C THR A 196 -13.54 -27.99 -1.67
N ARG A 197 -12.84 -27.68 -2.77
CA ARG A 197 -11.38 -27.79 -2.87
C ARG A 197 -10.72 -26.52 -2.35
N PRO A 198 -9.53 -26.61 -1.72
CA PRO A 198 -8.81 -25.45 -1.21
C PRO A 198 -8.20 -24.61 -2.33
N ARG A 199 -8.26 -23.28 -2.21
CA ARG A 199 -7.43 -22.35 -3.00
C ARG A 199 -6.03 -22.28 -2.38
N VAL A 200 -5.02 -22.67 -3.15
CA VAL A 200 -3.61 -22.72 -2.73
C VAL A 200 -2.76 -21.75 -3.54
N ALA A 201 -1.90 -20.99 -2.87
CA ALA A 201 -0.88 -20.16 -3.48
C ALA A 201 0.43 -20.16 -2.68
N ALA A 202 1.56 -20.04 -3.36
CA ALA A 202 2.79 -19.55 -2.78
C ALA A 202 2.80 -18.03 -2.88
N THR A 203 3.16 -17.32 -1.81
CA THR A 203 3.20 -15.85 -1.82
C THR A 203 4.42 -15.32 -1.06
N GLY A 204 4.86 -14.14 -1.43
CA GLY A 204 5.89 -13.41 -0.72
C GLY A 204 6.01 -11.97 -1.22
N TRP A 205 7.04 -11.30 -0.70
CA TRP A 205 7.38 -9.94 -1.05
C TRP A 205 8.85 -9.87 -1.41
N PHE A 206 9.16 -9.10 -2.44
CA PHE A 206 10.49 -8.53 -2.59
C PHE A 206 10.58 -7.31 -1.67
N HIS A 207 11.76 -7.12 -1.10
CA HIS A 207 12.05 -6.00 -0.22
C HIS A 207 13.02 -5.06 -0.93
N GLU A 208 12.84 -3.78 -0.69
CA GLU A 208 13.85 -2.77 -1.03
C GLU A 208 14.28 -2.03 0.24
N ASP A 209 15.49 -1.48 0.18
CA ASP A 209 16.02 -0.68 1.27
C ASP A 209 15.18 0.59 1.41
N SER A 210 14.70 0.85 2.63
CA SER A 210 14.14 2.15 2.99
C SER A 210 15.26 3.01 3.60
N LEU A 211 15.13 4.33 3.47
CA LEU A 211 16.07 5.21 4.17
C LEU A 211 15.95 4.95 5.67
N ALA A 212 17.10 4.72 6.33
CA ALA A 212 17.14 4.59 7.77
C ALA A 212 16.59 5.90 8.38
N VAL A 213 15.52 5.80 9.18
CA VAL A 213 15.17 6.89 10.09
C VAL A 213 16.38 7.05 11.02
N PRO A 214 16.99 8.24 11.14
CA PRO A 214 18.04 8.45 12.12
C PRO A 214 17.47 8.03 13.47
N LEU A 215 18.00 6.95 14.05
CA LEU A 215 17.68 6.59 15.42
C LEU A 215 18.11 7.80 16.25
N PHE A 216 17.14 8.54 16.80
CA PHE A 216 17.46 9.48 17.86
C PHE A 216 18.28 8.68 18.91
N PRO A 217 19.36 9.25 19.46
CA PRO A 217 19.96 8.63 20.63
C PRO A 217 18.84 8.50 21.66
N ALA A 218 18.59 7.27 22.10
CA ALA A 218 17.67 7.02 23.20
C ALA A 218 18.07 7.99 24.32
N GLY A 219 17.17 8.91 24.66
CA GLY A 219 17.45 9.95 25.65
C GLY A 219 18.02 9.35 26.93
N LEU A 220 19.05 10.02 27.44
CA LEU A 220 19.59 9.94 28.79
C LEU A 220 18.52 10.09 29.86
#